data_AF-A0A1X7TGQ9-F1
#
_entry.id   AF-A0A1X7TGQ9-F1
#
_cell.length_a   1.000
_cell.length_b   1.000
_cell.length_c   1.000
_cell.angle_alpha   90.00
_cell.angle_beta   90.00
_cell.angle_gamma   90.00
#
_symmetry.space_group_name_H-M   'P 1'
#
loop_
_entity.id
_entity.type
_entity.pdbx_description
1 polymer ?
#
loop_
_entity_poly.entity_id
_entity_poly.type
_entity_poly.pdbx_seq_one_letter_code
_entity_poly.pdbx_strand_id
1 'polypeptide(L)'
;KSVLYSKWLSVAPKATWADVINALNRRRENKLVQDIRRNLQKSAPRSARSYHAVTTRPSSQAEVMFETAEGEKEILDTLIGLNKSFASLMRKVRTAFDEKETSDSKLLIDITRWIEAYMNWSDKLTNASLDETFNIIHPFYDFIDCRLIVDMSEAFLQGFKFSDELNIVSVLQQYQEKADKLRFSAQVKHLNESLKKVYKKHMLDTSNMPMILMTLHNPWHG
;
A
#
# COMPACT_ATOMS: atom_id res chain seq x y z
N LYS A 1 -31.60 -6.83 -24.49
CA LYS A 1 -30.13 -6.94 -24.66
C LYS A 1 -29.69 -5.91 -25.68
N SER A 2 -28.71 -5.06 -25.37
CA SER A 2 -28.27 -3.97 -26.27
C SER A 2 -27.67 -4.52 -27.57
N VAL A 3 -28.08 -3.99 -28.72
CA VAL A 3 -27.60 -4.36 -30.08
C VAL A 3 -26.08 -4.29 -30.19
N LEU A 4 -25.46 -3.38 -29.43
CA LEU A 4 -24.01 -3.20 -29.40
C LEU A 4 -23.27 -4.42 -28.80
N TYR A 5 -23.84 -5.05 -27.78
CA TYR A 5 -23.22 -6.19 -27.08
C TYR A 5 -23.28 -7.47 -27.92
N SER A 6 -24.40 -7.70 -28.62
CA SER A 6 -24.53 -8.85 -29.52
C SER A 6 -23.55 -8.76 -30.71
N LYS A 7 -23.30 -7.55 -31.22
CA LYS A 7 -22.32 -7.31 -32.29
C LYS A 7 -20.87 -7.40 -31.80
N TRP A 8 -20.63 -7.18 -30.51
CA TRP A 8 -19.33 -7.41 -29.88
C TRP A 8 -19.06 -8.89 -29.64
N LEU A 9 -20.07 -9.66 -29.22
CA LEU A 9 -19.97 -11.10 -29.04
C LEU A 9 -19.81 -11.88 -30.36
N SER A 10 -20.22 -11.33 -31.51
CA SER A 10 -19.90 -11.96 -32.80
C SER A 10 -18.42 -11.83 -33.18
N VAL A 11 -17.71 -10.84 -32.65
CA VAL A 11 -16.26 -10.61 -32.87
C VAL A 11 -15.43 -11.24 -31.74
N ALA A 12 -15.94 -11.20 -30.51
CA ALA A 12 -15.32 -11.76 -29.32
C ALA A 12 -16.37 -12.49 -28.46
N PRO A 13 -16.66 -13.78 -28.74
CA PRO A 13 -17.79 -14.52 -28.15
C PRO A 13 -17.73 -14.72 -26.64
N LYS A 14 -16.55 -14.53 -26.04
CA LYS A 14 -16.31 -14.68 -24.59
C LYS A 14 -16.18 -13.35 -23.86
N ALA A 15 -16.40 -12.23 -24.55
CA ALA A 15 -16.25 -10.91 -23.95
C ALA A 15 -17.39 -10.61 -22.96
N THR A 16 -17.04 -9.94 -21.88
CA THR A 16 -17.96 -9.52 -20.81
C THR A 16 -18.32 -8.04 -20.93
N TRP A 17 -19.35 -7.60 -20.21
CA TRP A 17 -19.68 -6.17 -20.11
C TRP A 17 -18.54 -5.34 -19.51
N ALA A 18 -17.69 -5.93 -18.66
CA ALA A 18 -16.50 -5.26 -18.14
C ALA A 18 -15.48 -4.95 -19.25
N ASP A 19 -15.34 -5.87 -20.22
CA ASP A 19 -14.44 -5.68 -21.37
C ASP A 19 -14.94 -4.57 -22.30
N VAL A 20 -16.25 -4.50 -22.54
CA VAL A 20 -16.87 -3.45 -23.34
C VAL A 20 -16.77 -2.08 -22.64
N ILE A 21 -16.98 -2.02 -21.32
CA ILE A 21 -16.83 -0.80 -20.53
C ILE A 21 -15.38 -0.32 -20.52
N ASN A 22 -14.42 -1.23 -20.40
CA ASN A 22 -13.00 -0.88 -20.42
C ASN A 22 -12.55 -0.40 -21.80
N ALA A 23 -13.05 -0.99 -22.89
CA ALA A 23 -12.76 -0.53 -24.24
C ALA A 23 -13.29 0.89 -24.51
N LEU A 24 -14.50 1.21 -24.05
CA LEU A 24 -15.11 2.53 -24.20
C LEU A 24 -14.43 3.61 -23.34
N ASN A 25 -14.02 3.27 -22.11
CA ASN A 25 -13.22 4.15 -21.25
C ASN A 25 -11.87 4.50 -21.90
N ARG A 26 -11.19 3.51 -22.51
CA ARG A 26 -9.91 3.74 -23.21
C ARG A 26 -10.04 4.65 -24.43
N ARG A 27 -11.24 4.77 -25.01
CA ARG A 27 -11.56 5.70 -26.12
C ARG A 27 -12.11 7.05 -25.63
N ARG A 28 -12.16 7.27 -24.31
CA ARG A 28 -12.70 8.48 -23.65
C ARG A 28 -14.18 8.73 -23.91
N GLU A 29 -14.94 7.68 -24.23
CA GLU A 29 -16.41 7.72 -24.43
C GLU A 29 -17.17 7.67 -23.09
N ASN A 30 -16.83 8.62 -22.21
CA ASN A 30 -17.20 8.58 -20.79
C ASN A 30 -18.72 8.66 -20.57
N LYS A 31 -19.45 9.36 -21.44
CA LYS A 31 -20.92 9.50 -21.34
C LYS A 31 -21.65 8.18 -21.61
N LEU A 32 -21.17 7.42 -22.59
CA LEU A 32 -21.76 6.13 -22.96
C LEU A 32 -21.48 5.05 -21.89
N VAL A 33 -20.31 5.10 -21.25
CA VAL A 33 -19.94 4.21 -20.14
C VAL A 33 -20.86 4.39 -18.93
N GLN A 34 -21.21 5.63 -18.60
CA GLN A 34 -22.09 5.92 -17.46
C GLN A 34 -23.54 5.51 -17.75
N ASP A 35 -24.01 5.65 -18.99
CA ASP A 35 -25.35 5.21 -19.41
C ASP A 35 -25.51 3.67 -19.36
N ILE A 36 -24.44 2.94 -19.68
CA ILE A 36 -24.40 1.47 -19.58
C ILE A 36 -24.39 1.01 -18.11
N ARG A 37 -23.57 1.63 -17.26
CA ARG A 37 -23.51 1.31 -15.81
C ARG A 37 -24.85 1.53 -15.11
N ARG A 38 -25.52 2.64 -15.42
CA ARG A 38 -26.82 3.02 -14.85
C ARG A 38 -27.96 2.06 -15.24
N ASN A 39 -27.93 1.48 -16.45
CA ASN A 39 -28.92 0.48 -16.87
C ASN A 39 -28.65 -0.92 -16.28
N LEU A 40 -27.39 -1.30 -16.07
CA LEU A 40 -27.02 -2.54 -15.37
C LEU A 40 -27.41 -2.51 -13.88
N GLN A 41 -27.30 -1.34 -13.24
CA GLN A 41 -27.75 -1.17 -11.85
C GLN A 41 -29.28 -1.15 -11.71
N LYS A 42 -30.02 -0.65 -12.71
CA LYS A 42 -31.49 -0.73 -12.77
C LYS A 42 -32.04 -2.15 -12.92
N SER A 43 -31.20 -3.12 -13.29
CA SER A 43 -31.60 -4.51 -13.56
C SER A 43 -31.15 -5.51 -12.48
N ALA A 44 -30.59 -5.04 -11.35
CA ALA A 44 -30.33 -5.89 -10.19
C ALA A 44 -31.59 -5.98 -9.29
N PRO A 45 -32.24 -7.15 -9.14
CA PRO A 45 -33.35 -7.29 -8.20
C PRO A 45 -32.84 -7.34 -6.76
N ARG A 46 -33.42 -6.51 -5.90
CA ARG A 46 -33.54 -6.79 -4.45
C ARG A 46 -34.42 -8.02 -4.26
N SER A 47 -33.89 -9.15 -3.78
CA SER A 47 -34.58 -9.99 -2.78
C SER A 47 -33.71 -11.17 -2.33
N ALA A 48 -33.97 -11.59 -1.09
CA ALA A 48 -33.29 -12.64 -0.35
C ALA A 48 -33.73 -14.07 -0.78
N ARG A 49 -32.90 -15.04 -0.38
CA ARG A 49 -33.18 -16.48 -0.21
C ARG A 49 -33.61 -17.26 -1.46
N SER A 50 -32.66 -17.98 -2.05
CA SER A 50 -32.66 -19.46 -2.18
C SER A 50 -31.74 -19.91 -3.31
N TYR A 51 -30.47 -20.21 -2.98
CA TYR A 51 -29.66 -21.15 -3.75
C TYR A 51 -28.68 -21.82 -2.79
N HIS A 52 -29.15 -22.85 -2.09
CA HIS A 52 -28.30 -23.98 -1.79
C HIS A 52 -28.10 -24.74 -3.11
N ALA A 53 -26.95 -24.53 -3.74
CA ALA A 53 -26.44 -25.41 -4.79
C ALA A 53 -24.91 -25.43 -4.71
N VAL A 54 -24.43 -26.39 -3.93
CA VAL A 54 -23.16 -27.11 -4.14
C VAL A 54 -21.91 -26.23 -4.13
N THR A 55 -21.51 -25.84 -2.93
CA THR A 55 -20.09 -25.70 -2.57
C THR A 55 -19.42 -27.08 -2.59
N THR A 56 -19.18 -27.66 -3.76
CA THR A 56 -18.02 -28.54 -3.93
C THR A 56 -16.89 -27.66 -4.44
N ARG A 57 -16.22 -27.05 -3.48
CA ARG A 57 -14.89 -26.48 -3.63
C ARG A 57 -13.99 -27.59 -4.20
N PRO A 58 -13.36 -27.47 -5.37
CA PRO A 58 -12.14 -28.23 -5.58
C PRO A 58 -11.15 -27.68 -4.55
N SER A 59 -10.84 -28.46 -3.51
CA SER A 59 -9.95 -28.11 -2.41
C SER A 59 -8.48 -28.07 -2.85
N SER A 60 -8.16 -27.36 -3.94
CA SER A 60 -6.81 -27.33 -4.51
C SER A 60 -6.29 -25.92 -4.82
N GLN A 61 -7.04 -24.86 -4.53
CA GLN A 61 -6.38 -23.58 -4.28
C GLN A 61 -5.63 -23.74 -2.97
N ALA A 62 -4.29 -23.81 -3.06
CA ALA A 62 -3.43 -23.83 -1.90
C ALA A 62 -3.70 -22.55 -1.11
N GLU A 63 -4.55 -22.66 -0.08
CA GLU A 63 -4.72 -21.61 0.91
C GLU A 63 -3.37 -21.43 1.57
N VAL A 64 -2.84 -20.21 1.49
CA VAL A 64 -1.65 -19.84 2.24
C VAL A 64 -2.09 -19.73 3.68
N MET A 65 -1.91 -20.81 4.42
CA MET A 65 -2.24 -20.88 5.83
C MET A 65 -0.99 -20.57 6.65
N PHE A 66 -1.15 -19.77 7.70
CA PHE A 66 -0.18 -19.76 8.78
C PHE A 66 -0.13 -21.16 9.41
N GLU A 67 0.99 -21.52 10.05
CA GLU A 67 1.16 -22.83 10.69
C GLU A 67 0.07 -23.08 11.76
N THR A 68 -0.41 -22.01 12.41
CA THR A 68 -1.44 -22.05 13.44
C THR A 68 -2.38 -20.84 13.33
N ALA A 69 -3.64 -21.01 13.76
CA ALA A 69 -4.61 -19.93 13.83
C ALA A 69 -4.24 -18.89 14.91
N GLU A 70 -3.57 -19.34 15.97
CA GLU A 70 -3.03 -18.50 17.03
C GLU A 70 -1.93 -17.57 16.50
N GLY A 71 -1.03 -18.08 15.66
CA GLY A 71 0.03 -17.28 15.03
C GLY A 71 -0.52 -16.26 14.03
N GLU A 72 -1.57 -16.63 13.27
CA GLU A 72 -2.28 -15.68 12.41
C GLU A 72 -2.90 -14.53 13.21
N LYS A 73 -3.58 -14.87 14.31
CA LYS A 73 -4.19 -13.87 15.20
C LYS A 73 -3.15 -12.95 15.85
N GLU A 74 -2.05 -13.50 16.34
CA GLU A 74 -0.95 -12.72 16.94
C GLU A 74 -0.36 -11.71 15.95
N ILE A 75 -0.13 -12.13 14.71
CA ILE A 75 0.38 -11.25 13.65
C ILE A 75 -0.64 -10.17 13.30
N LEU A 76 -1.93 -10.52 13.20
CA LEU A 76 -2.99 -9.55 12.95
C LEU A 76 -3.09 -8.51 14.08
N ASP A 77 -3.09 -8.94 15.33
CA ASP A 77 -3.14 -8.06 16.49
C ASP A 77 -1.91 -7.14 16.54
N THR A 78 -0.73 -7.67 16.20
CA THR A 78 0.51 -6.88 16.10
C THR A 78 0.44 -5.84 14.98
N LEU A 79 -0.05 -6.21 13.79
CA LEU A 79 -0.25 -5.28 12.67
C LEU A 79 -1.20 -4.15 13.03
N ILE A 80 -2.33 -4.48 13.67
CA ILE A 80 -3.31 -3.48 14.13
C ILE A 80 -2.67 -2.55 15.18
N GLY A 81 -1.90 -3.11 16.11
CA GLY A 81 -1.17 -2.36 17.12
C GLY A 81 -0.18 -1.38 16.50
N LEU A 82 0.68 -1.87 15.60
CA LEU A 82 1.67 -1.05 14.89
C LEU A 82 1.02 0.08 14.09
N ASN A 83 -0.06 -0.21 13.34
CA ASN A 83 -0.75 0.81 12.56
C ASN A 83 -1.34 1.93 13.44
N LYS A 84 -2.01 1.57 14.54
CA LYS A 84 -2.55 2.54 15.50
C LYS A 84 -1.45 3.39 16.14
N SER A 85 -0.37 2.75 16.58
CA SER A 85 0.78 3.44 17.17
C SER A 85 1.46 4.38 16.16
N PHE A 86 1.58 3.96 14.90
CA PHE A 86 2.17 4.78 13.84
C PHE A 86 1.38 6.04 13.59
N ALA A 87 0.04 5.94 13.47
CA ALA A 87 -0.80 7.11 13.26
C ALA A 87 -0.64 8.14 14.40
N SER A 88 -0.50 7.66 15.64
CA SER A 88 -0.25 8.54 16.78
C SER A 88 1.15 9.18 16.73
N LEU A 89 2.15 8.40 16.31
CA LEU A 89 3.53 8.85 16.21
C LEU A 89 3.71 9.86 15.07
N MET A 90 3.14 9.60 13.89
CA MET A 90 3.18 10.51 12.76
C MET A 90 2.53 11.86 13.06
N ARG A 91 1.45 11.87 13.84
CA ARG A 91 0.87 13.13 14.34
C ARG A 91 1.90 13.91 15.15
N LYS A 92 2.57 13.26 16.10
CA LYS A 92 3.62 13.92 16.92
C LYS A 92 4.78 14.40 16.05
N VAL A 93 5.28 13.58 15.13
CA VAL A 93 6.37 13.97 14.22
C VAL A 93 6.00 15.21 13.43
N ARG A 94 4.82 15.24 12.80
CA ARG A 94 4.35 16.42 12.06
C ARG A 94 4.28 17.66 12.94
N THR A 95 3.69 17.54 14.13
CA THR A 95 3.66 18.65 15.10
C THR A 95 5.06 19.15 15.49
N ALA A 96 6.04 18.25 15.69
CA ALA A 96 7.41 18.65 15.99
C ALA A 96 8.05 19.43 14.83
N PHE A 97 7.79 19.03 13.59
CA PHE A 97 8.26 19.76 12.42
C PHE A 97 7.55 21.11 12.26
N ASP A 98 6.25 21.20 12.51
CA ASP A 98 5.50 22.48 12.47
C ASP A 98 6.05 23.49 13.51
N GLU A 99 6.31 23.02 14.74
CA GLU A 99 6.91 23.84 15.79
C GLU A 99 8.34 24.27 15.44
N LYS A 100 9.11 23.37 14.83
CA LYS A 100 10.48 23.66 14.41
C LYS A 100 10.51 24.62 13.22
N GLU A 101 9.60 24.50 12.25
CA GLU A 101 9.50 25.41 11.10
C GLU A 101 9.18 26.85 11.56
N THR A 102 8.33 26.97 12.58
CA THR A 102 7.99 28.27 13.18
C THR A 102 9.21 28.95 13.84
N SER A 103 10.16 28.16 14.36
CA SER A 103 11.36 28.67 15.03
C SER A 103 12.59 28.77 14.13
N ASP A 104 12.63 28.00 13.04
CA ASP A 104 13.74 27.96 12.08
C ASP A 104 13.23 28.15 10.64
N SER A 105 13.36 29.38 10.16
CA SER A 105 12.97 29.78 8.80
C SER A 105 13.68 29.04 7.66
N LYS A 106 14.79 28.33 7.94
CA LYS A 106 15.54 27.55 6.93
C LYS A 106 15.17 26.08 6.92
N LEU A 107 14.42 25.61 7.92
CA LEU A 107 14.12 24.19 8.11
C LEU A 107 13.52 23.55 6.85
N LEU A 108 12.52 24.19 6.23
CA LEU A 108 11.87 23.65 5.04
C LEU A 108 12.84 23.50 3.87
N ILE A 109 13.74 24.47 3.67
CA ILE A 109 14.76 24.42 2.62
C ILE A 109 15.74 23.28 2.89
N ASP A 110 16.12 23.07 4.14
CA ASP A 110 17.07 22.01 4.51
C ASP A 110 16.43 20.62 4.43
N ILE A 111 15.16 20.46 4.85
CA ILE A 111 14.39 19.21 4.71
C ILE A 111 14.24 18.84 3.24
N THR A 112 13.78 19.78 2.39
CA THR A 112 13.55 19.51 0.96
C THR A 112 14.84 19.09 0.26
N ARG A 113 15.95 19.79 0.49
CA ARG A 113 17.28 19.42 -0.03
C ARG A 113 17.75 18.06 0.47
N TRP A 114 17.55 17.79 1.75
CA TRP A 114 17.95 16.51 2.35
C TRP A 114 17.14 15.35 1.75
N ILE A 115 15.81 15.50 1.59
CA ILE A 115 14.97 14.47 0.96
C ILE A 115 15.37 14.28 -0.50
N GLU A 116 15.60 15.34 -1.26
CA GLU A 116 16.00 15.22 -2.67
C GLU A 116 17.34 14.51 -2.82
N ALA A 117 18.31 14.82 -1.95
CA ALA A 117 19.59 14.12 -1.91
C ALA A 117 19.42 12.65 -1.47
N TYR A 118 18.62 12.38 -0.43
CA TYR A 118 18.36 11.05 0.11
C TYR A 118 17.66 10.15 -0.92
N MET A 119 16.68 10.70 -1.65
CA MET A 119 15.86 9.97 -2.61
C MET A 119 16.44 9.98 -4.04
N ASN A 120 17.56 10.69 -4.26
CA ASN A 120 18.14 10.95 -5.59
C ASN A 120 17.12 11.54 -6.57
N TRP A 121 16.40 12.57 -6.12
CA TRP A 121 15.41 13.31 -6.93
C TRP A 121 16.00 14.61 -7.46
N SER A 122 15.47 15.04 -8.62
CA SER A 122 15.72 16.37 -9.17
C SER A 122 14.45 17.21 -9.09
N ASP A 123 14.48 18.30 -8.32
CA ASP A 123 13.47 19.37 -8.27
C ASP A 123 12.03 18.94 -7.94
N LYS A 124 11.85 17.81 -7.23
CA LYS A 124 10.51 17.28 -6.89
C LYS A 124 9.83 18.03 -5.74
N LEU A 125 10.59 18.69 -4.89
CA LEU A 125 10.09 19.40 -3.71
C LEU A 125 10.21 20.92 -3.84
N THR A 126 10.47 21.41 -5.05
CA THR A 126 10.58 22.85 -5.33
C THR A 126 9.32 23.59 -4.90
N ASN A 127 9.47 24.53 -3.97
CA ASN A 127 8.38 25.32 -3.38
C ASN A 127 7.29 24.52 -2.65
N ALA A 128 7.54 23.25 -2.30
CA ALA A 128 6.62 22.46 -1.51
C ALA A 128 6.58 22.98 -0.06
N SER A 129 5.38 23.17 0.48
CA SER A 129 5.17 23.32 1.93
C SER A 129 5.56 22.05 2.68
N LEU A 130 5.63 22.13 4.00
CA LEU A 130 5.91 20.96 4.84
C LEU A 130 4.85 19.86 4.66
N ASP A 131 3.56 20.19 4.61
CA ASP A 131 2.50 19.20 4.39
C ASP A 131 2.58 18.56 2.99
N GLU A 132 2.80 19.38 1.96
CA GLU A 132 3.02 18.87 0.59
C GLU A 132 4.25 17.97 0.52
N THR A 133 5.33 18.32 1.21
CA THR A 133 6.53 17.49 1.33
C THR A 133 6.16 16.12 1.90
N PHE A 134 5.47 16.06 3.04
CA PHE A 134 5.00 14.80 3.63
C PHE A 134 4.09 14.00 2.69
N ASN A 135 3.20 14.67 1.95
CA ASN A 135 2.32 14.01 0.99
C ASN A 135 3.09 13.41 -0.20
N ILE A 136 4.14 14.10 -0.67
CA ILE A 136 5.02 13.63 -1.75
C ILE A 136 5.85 12.42 -1.31
N ILE A 137 6.36 12.42 -0.07
CA ILE A 137 7.15 11.30 0.45
C ILE A 137 6.30 10.14 1.00
N HIS A 138 4.98 10.33 1.14
CA HIS A 138 4.07 9.30 1.67
C HIS A 138 4.20 7.91 1.02
N PRO A 139 4.41 7.78 -0.30
CA PRO A 139 4.59 6.47 -0.93
C PRO A 139 5.87 5.71 -0.54
N PHE A 140 6.80 6.35 0.16
CA PHE A 140 8.14 5.81 0.46
C PHE A 140 8.31 5.39 1.92
N TYR A 141 7.23 5.42 2.70
CA TYR A 141 7.21 4.89 4.06
C TYR A 141 5.83 4.36 4.40
N ASP A 142 5.76 3.42 5.34
CA ASP A 142 4.52 2.98 5.95
C ASP A 142 4.73 2.61 7.42
N PHE A 143 3.72 2.02 8.05
CA PHE A 143 3.78 1.62 9.47
C PHE A 143 4.66 0.38 9.71
N ILE A 144 5.16 -0.28 8.66
CA ILE A 144 6.10 -1.40 8.74
C ILE A 144 7.53 -0.94 8.39
N ASP A 145 7.68 -0.11 7.36
CA ASP A 145 8.94 0.47 6.94
C ASP A 145 8.90 2.00 7.08
N CYS A 146 9.27 2.48 8.27
CA CYS A 146 9.25 3.89 8.62
C CYS A 146 10.64 4.55 8.62
N ARG A 147 11.65 3.92 7.99
CA ARG A 147 13.06 4.37 8.01
C ARG A 147 13.22 5.81 7.56
N LEU A 148 12.56 6.20 6.48
CA LEU A 148 12.60 7.57 5.97
C LEU A 148 12.19 8.59 7.04
N ILE A 149 11.16 8.29 7.83
CA ILE A 149 10.69 9.18 8.90
C ILE A 149 11.67 9.22 10.06
N VAL A 150 12.29 8.09 10.39
CA VAL A 150 13.31 7.99 11.43
C VAL A 150 14.54 8.80 11.04
N ASP A 151 15.12 8.53 9.87
CA ASP A 151 16.32 9.22 9.36
C ASP A 151 16.10 10.73 9.25
N MET A 152 14.93 11.16 8.76
CA MET A 152 14.57 12.56 8.67
C MET A 152 14.43 13.20 10.07
N SER A 153 13.84 12.47 11.03
CA SER A 153 13.72 12.97 12.41
C SER A 153 15.06 12.99 13.14
N GLU A 154 15.99 12.07 12.86
CA GLU A 154 17.37 12.13 13.36
C GLU A 154 18.10 13.35 12.83
N ALA A 155 17.97 13.65 11.54
CA ALA A 155 18.60 14.81 10.92
C ALA A 155 18.08 16.14 11.48
N PHE A 156 16.78 16.23 11.71
CA PHE A 156 16.12 17.53 11.94
C PHE A 156 15.44 17.68 13.30
N LEU A 157 15.17 16.62 14.05
CA LEU A 157 14.48 16.68 15.34
C LEU A 157 15.35 16.17 16.50
N GLN A 158 16.66 16.01 16.29
CA GLN A 158 17.56 15.58 17.35
C GLN A 158 17.48 16.51 18.57
N GLY A 159 17.20 15.92 19.74
CA GLY A 159 17.06 16.65 20.99
C GLY A 159 15.71 17.35 21.18
N PHE A 160 14.80 17.27 20.21
CA PHE A 160 13.44 17.77 20.36
C PHE A 160 12.66 16.90 21.37
N LYS A 161 12.12 17.54 22.40
CA LYS A 161 11.34 16.90 23.46
C LYS A 161 9.92 17.45 23.44
N PHE A 162 8.95 16.57 23.58
CA PHE A 162 7.61 16.98 23.98
C PHE A 162 7.61 17.32 25.47
N SER A 163 6.55 17.97 25.95
CA SER A 163 6.35 18.29 27.37
C SER A 163 6.52 17.09 28.30
N ASP A 164 6.29 15.87 27.77
CA ASP A 164 6.73 14.62 28.38
C ASP A 164 8.15 14.31 27.85
N GLU A 165 9.15 14.27 28.74
CA GLU A 165 10.61 14.29 28.52
C GLU A 165 11.21 13.33 27.45
N LEU A 166 10.41 12.48 26.84
CA LEU A 166 10.81 11.54 25.80
C LEU A 166 11.12 12.25 24.49
N ASN A 167 12.37 12.10 24.05
CA ASN A 167 12.84 12.51 22.74
C ASN A 167 12.05 11.75 21.64
N ILE A 168 11.47 12.49 20.70
CA ILE A 168 10.68 11.93 19.58
C ILE A 168 11.48 10.95 18.74
N VAL A 169 12.77 11.20 18.54
CA VAL A 169 13.69 10.35 17.79
C VAL A 169 13.84 8.99 18.48
N SER A 170 14.02 8.98 19.81
CA SER A 170 14.13 7.73 20.57
C SER A 170 12.84 6.91 20.53
N VAL A 171 11.67 7.57 20.52
CA VAL A 171 10.38 6.88 20.37
C VAL A 171 10.23 6.28 18.98
N LEU A 172 10.67 7.00 17.94
CA LEU A 172 10.69 6.51 16.55
C LEU A 172 11.62 5.30 16.37
N GLN A 173 12.83 5.35 16.91
CA GLN A 173 13.77 4.23 16.88
C GLN A 173 13.18 2.98 17.56
N GLN A 174 12.58 3.14 18.74
CA GLN A 174 11.90 2.03 19.42
C GLN A 174 10.70 1.49 18.64
N TYR A 175 9.97 2.35 17.93
CA TYR A 175 8.90 1.93 17.04
C TYR A 175 9.45 1.10 15.87
N GLN A 176 10.49 1.59 15.20
CA GLN A 176 11.15 0.90 14.10
C GLN A 176 11.65 -0.48 14.54
N GLU A 177 12.28 -0.60 15.71
CA GLU A 177 12.71 -1.90 16.25
C GLU A 177 11.54 -2.89 16.40
N LYS A 178 10.36 -2.42 16.83
CA LYS A 178 9.17 -3.26 16.93
C LYS A 178 8.64 -3.67 15.55
N ALA A 179 8.63 -2.75 14.60
CA ALA A 179 8.23 -3.04 13.22
C ALA A 179 9.20 -4.03 12.54
N ASP A 180 10.51 -3.85 12.72
CA ASP A 180 11.54 -4.76 12.22
C ASP A 180 11.42 -6.15 12.86
N LYS A 181 11.13 -6.24 14.17
CA LYS A 181 10.85 -7.54 14.83
C LYS A 181 9.70 -8.29 14.18
N LEU A 182 8.62 -7.61 13.81
CA LEU A 182 7.52 -8.22 13.07
C LEU A 182 7.98 -8.64 11.66
N ARG A 183 8.64 -7.74 10.93
CA ARG A 183 9.11 -7.97 9.55
C ARG A 183 10.03 -9.18 9.44
N PHE A 184 10.89 -9.39 10.44
CA PHE A 184 11.85 -10.49 10.49
C PHE A 184 11.39 -11.67 11.34
N SER A 185 10.14 -11.66 11.81
CA SER A 185 9.55 -12.77 12.59
C SER A 185 9.51 -14.07 11.80
N ALA A 186 9.53 -15.20 12.51
CA ALA A 186 9.45 -16.52 11.91
C ALA A 186 8.13 -16.69 11.13
N GLN A 187 7.03 -16.17 11.65
CA GLN A 187 5.70 -16.22 11.06
C GLN A 187 5.64 -15.47 9.72
N VAL A 188 6.21 -14.25 9.65
CA VAL A 188 6.26 -13.47 8.39
C VAL A 188 7.18 -14.12 7.37
N LYS A 189 8.33 -14.69 7.81
CA LYS A 189 9.22 -15.46 6.93
C LYS A 189 8.51 -16.69 6.35
N HIS A 190 7.86 -17.48 7.20
CA HIS A 190 7.09 -18.65 6.79
C HIS A 190 5.96 -18.28 5.81
N LEU A 191 5.23 -17.18 6.07
CA LEU A 191 4.22 -16.66 5.15
C LEU A 191 4.82 -16.32 3.78
N ASN A 192 5.93 -15.60 3.74
CA ASN A 192 6.62 -15.25 2.50
C ASN A 192 7.10 -16.49 1.74
N GLU A 193 7.68 -17.47 2.42
CA GLU A 193 8.11 -18.73 1.82
C GLU A 193 6.93 -19.55 1.29
N SER A 194 5.83 -19.60 2.04
CA SER A 194 4.59 -20.27 1.63
C SER A 194 4.00 -19.63 0.38
N LEU A 195 3.91 -18.29 0.35
CA LEU A 195 3.50 -17.53 -0.83
C LEU A 195 4.40 -17.85 -2.03
N LYS A 196 5.73 -17.77 -1.86
CA LYS A 196 6.69 -18.12 -2.92
C LYS A 196 6.46 -19.54 -3.43
N LYS A 197 6.23 -20.52 -2.56
CA LYS A 197 5.98 -21.92 -2.95
C LYS A 197 4.69 -22.10 -3.74
N VAL A 198 3.61 -21.43 -3.34
CA VAL A 198 2.32 -21.44 -4.05
C VAL A 198 2.48 -20.81 -5.44
N TYR A 199 3.08 -19.63 -5.51
CA TYR A 199 3.23 -18.90 -6.76
C TYR A 199 4.34 -19.43 -7.67
N LYS A 200 5.35 -20.15 -7.16
CA LYS A 200 6.43 -20.75 -7.95
C LYS A 200 5.88 -21.65 -9.07
N LYS A 201 4.77 -22.36 -8.84
CA LYS A 201 4.12 -23.20 -9.85
C LYS A 201 3.47 -22.40 -10.98
N HIS A 202 3.23 -21.11 -10.76
CA HIS A 202 2.65 -20.17 -11.71
C HIS A 202 3.71 -19.26 -12.36
N MET A 203 4.96 -19.30 -11.90
CA MET A 203 6.10 -18.65 -12.57
C MET A 203 6.60 -19.60 -13.67
N LEU A 204 6.08 -19.43 -14.88
CA LEU A 204 6.59 -20.12 -16.09
C LEU A 204 8.05 -19.72 -16.33
N ASP A 205 8.82 -20.61 -16.98
CA ASP A 205 10.22 -20.43 -17.36
C ASP A 205 10.51 -18.99 -17.85
N THR A 206 11.35 -18.30 -17.08
CA THR A 206 11.59 -16.85 -17.16
C THR A 206 12.72 -16.49 -18.13
N SER A 207 13.27 -17.48 -18.85
CA SER A 207 14.44 -17.30 -19.73
C SER A 207 14.23 -16.29 -20.87
N ASN A 208 13.00 -16.03 -21.31
CA ASN A 208 12.70 -15.13 -22.44
C ASN A 208 11.53 -14.15 -22.23
N MET A 209 11.06 -13.94 -21.00
CA MET A 209 9.91 -13.03 -20.74
C MET A 209 10.36 -11.69 -20.15
N PRO A 210 9.85 -10.54 -20.63
CA PRO A 210 10.00 -9.28 -19.93
C PRO A 210 9.21 -9.35 -18.62
N MET A 211 9.93 -9.58 -17.52
CA MET A 211 9.33 -9.66 -16.18
C MET A 211 9.10 -8.28 -15.59
N ILE A 212 7.89 -8.04 -15.07
CA ILE A 212 7.70 -7.11 -13.95
C ILE A 212 7.96 -7.92 -12.68
N LEU A 213 9.19 -7.82 -12.17
CA LEU A 213 9.57 -8.42 -10.91
C LEU A 213 8.98 -7.57 -9.77
N MET A 214 7.84 -7.96 -9.23
CA MET A 214 7.38 -7.44 -7.94
C MET A 214 8.19 -8.12 -6.84
N THR A 215 9.39 -7.63 -6.57
CA THR A 215 10.06 -7.91 -5.30
C THR A 215 9.18 -7.35 -4.18
N LEU A 216 8.76 -8.21 -3.23
CA LEU A 216 8.36 -7.70 -1.91
C LEU A 216 9.52 -6.82 -1.44
N HIS A 217 9.27 -5.51 -1.32
CA HIS A 217 10.29 -4.55 -0.92
C HIS A 217 10.92 -5.01 0.41
N ASN A 218 12.11 -5.58 0.30
CA ASN A 218 13.12 -5.37 1.32
C ASN A 218 13.44 -3.87 1.33
N PRO A 219 13.97 -3.35 2.45
CA PRO A 219 14.06 -1.92 2.70
C PRO A 219 14.67 -1.20 1.50
N TRP A 220 14.25 0.05 1.28
CA TRP A 220 14.79 0.94 0.26
C TRP A 220 16.26 1.32 0.55
N HIS A 221 17.15 0.34 0.52
CA HIS A 221 18.58 0.53 0.39
C HIS A 221 18.95 -0.12 -0.94
N GLY A 222 19.46 0.70 -1.86
CA GLY A 222 19.86 0.31 -3.21
C GLY A 222 20.93 -0.77 -3.24
#